data_AF-E0RXN1-F1
#
_entry.id   AF-E0RXN1-F1
#
_cell.length_a   1.000
_cell.length_b   1.000
_cell.length_c   1.000
_cell.angle_alpha   90.00
_cell.angle_beta   90.00
_cell.angle_gamma   90.00
#
_symmetry.space_group_name_H-M   'P 1'
#
loop_
_entity.id
_entity.type
_entity.pdbx_description
1 polymer ?
#
loop_
_entity_poly.entity_id
_entity_poly.type
_entity_poly.pdbx_seq_one_letter_code
_entity_poly.pdbx_strand_id
1 'polypeptide(L)'
;MVRRQKLSIVLVVAFIVFIILFSHYSSISAAQDENYVPKCKYYKVLTVHAGDNLTGIASKYYDSDEYDKFEAYISEICSINKLSDANVIKAGENIIVPYYADYH
;
A
#
# COMPACT_ATOMS: atom_id res chain seq x y z
N MET A 1 -40.41 3.83 44.01
CA MET A 1 -39.04 3.28 44.03
C MET A 1 -38.65 2.58 42.72
N VAL A 2 -39.48 1.68 42.18
CA VAL A 2 -39.19 0.85 40.98
C VAL A 2 -39.00 1.64 39.67
N ARG A 3 -39.73 2.75 39.44
CA ARG A 3 -39.59 3.58 38.23
C ARG A 3 -38.22 4.28 38.12
N ARG A 4 -37.66 4.74 39.24
CA ARG A 4 -36.34 5.38 39.29
C ARG A 4 -35.22 4.37 39.06
N GLN A 5 -35.35 3.16 39.61
CA GLN A 5 -34.41 2.06 39.39
C GLN A 5 -34.41 1.57 37.93
N LYS A 6 -35.59 1.44 37.30
CA LYS A 6 -35.69 1.09 35.87
C LYS A 6 -35.04 2.16 34.97
N LEU A 7 -35.20 3.44 35.30
CA LEU A 7 -34.58 4.55 34.57
C LEU A 7 -33.04 4.51 34.69
N SER A 8 -32.52 4.27 35.89
CA SER A 8 -31.06 4.13 36.11
C SER A 8 -30.46 2.96 35.32
N ILE A 9 -31.15 1.83 35.23
CA ILE A 9 -30.70 0.67 34.45
C ILE A 9 -30.65 1.00 32.95
N VAL A 10 -31.68 1.67 32.42
CA VAL A 10 -31.72 2.08 31.01
C VAL A 10 -30.57 3.03 30.66
N LEU A 11 -30.25 3.98 31.54
CA LEU A 11 -29.14 4.91 31.32
C LEU A 11 -27.78 4.22 31.32
N VAL A 12 -27.56 3.26 32.23
CA VAL A 12 -26.31 2.48 32.27
C VAL A 12 -26.15 1.64 31.00
N VAL A 13 -27.20 0.99 30.54
CA VAL A 13 -27.18 0.21 29.30
C VAL A 13 -26.90 1.11 28.09
N ALA A 14 -27.54 2.27 28.01
CA ALA A 14 -27.29 3.23 26.93
C ALA A 14 -25.85 3.73 26.92
N PHE A 15 -25.25 3.96 28.09
CA PHE A 15 -23.87 4.39 28.23
C PHE A 15 -22.87 3.31 27.79
N ILE A 16 -23.14 2.05 28.14
CA ILE A 16 -22.32 0.91 27.69
C ILE A 16 -22.38 0.77 26.16
N VAL A 17 -23.57 0.86 25.57
CA VAL A 17 -23.75 0.82 24.11
C VAL A 17 -23.01 1.99 23.44
N PHE A 18 -23.08 3.19 24.01
CA PHE A 18 -22.35 4.35 23.52
C PHE A 18 -20.83 4.14 23.52
N ILE A 19 -20.26 3.56 24.57
CA ILE A 19 -18.81 3.25 24.64
C ILE A 19 -18.43 2.21 23.57
N ILE A 20 -19.23 1.16 23.39
CA ILE A 20 -18.97 0.11 22.39
C ILE A 20 -18.96 0.71 20.98
N LEU A 21 -19.95 1.55 20.67
CA LEU A 21 -20.03 2.23 19.39
C LEU A 21 -18.88 3.23 19.20
N PHE A 22 -18.50 3.98 20.23
CA PHE A 22 -17.42 4.98 20.17
C PHE A 22 -16.03 4.33 20.05
N SER A 23 -15.82 3.17 20.67
CA SER A 23 -14.56 2.41 20.61
C SER A 23 -14.21 1.96 19.19
N HIS A 24 -15.21 1.76 18.33
CA HIS A 24 -15.00 1.45 16.91
C HIS A 24 -14.49 2.65 16.09
N TYR A 25 -14.57 3.87 16.61
CA TYR A 25 -14.14 5.10 15.92
C TYR A 25 -12.79 5.64 16.40
N SER A 26 -12.04 4.89 17.23
CA SER A 26 -10.67 5.27 17.61
C SER A 26 -9.78 5.34 16.38
N SER A 27 -9.59 6.56 15.88
CA SER A 27 -8.85 6.86 14.66
C SER A 27 -7.36 6.59 14.89
N ILE A 28 -6.75 5.80 14.00
CA ILE A 28 -5.30 5.62 13.93
C ILE A 28 -4.71 6.95 13.47
N SER A 29 -4.21 7.75 14.42
CA SER A 29 -3.38 8.91 14.13
C SER A 29 -1.96 8.39 13.89
N ALA A 30 -1.59 8.21 12.62
CA ALA A 30 -0.20 8.03 12.24
C ALA A 30 0.51 9.38 12.39
N ALA A 31 1.08 9.64 13.57
CA ALA A 31 1.99 10.77 13.76
C ALA A 31 3.23 10.49 12.90
N GLN A 32 3.33 11.17 11.76
CA GLN A 32 4.54 11.10 10.92
C GLN A 32 5.62 12.01 11.50
N ASP A 33 6.85 11.51 11.53
CA ASP A 33 8.06 12.21 11.98
C ASP A 33 8.20 13.56 11.24
N GLU A 34 8.60 14.63 11.95
CA GLU A 34 8.82 15.96 11.34
C GLU A 34 9.88 15.94 10.22
N ASN A 35 10.71 14.90 10.14
CA ASN A 35 11.70 14.70 9.07
C ASN A 35 11.26 13.68 8.00
N TYR A 36 10.02 13.18 8.06
CA TYR A 36 9.52 12.22 7.06
C TYR A 36 9.27 12.94 5.73
N VAL A 37 10.10 12.65 4.73
CA VAL A 37 9.82 13.00 3.35
C VAL A 37 9.01 11.85 2.74
N PRO A 38 7.75 12.09 2.30
CA PRO A 38 6.96 11.03 1.70
C PRO A 38 7.60 10.60 0.37
N LYS A 39 7.93 9.31 0.26
CA LYS A 39 8.22 8.69 -1.04
C LYS A 39 6.92 8.52 -1.81
N CYS A 40 6.92 8.89 -3.08
CA CYS A 40 5.81 8.65 -3.98
C CYS A 40 6.17 7.61 -5.02
N LYS A 41 5.19 6.79 -5.41
CA LYS A 41 5.31 5.83 -6.50
C LYS A 41 5.16 6.57 -7.84
N TYR A 42 6.18 6.44 -8.68
CA TYR A 42 6.22 6.97 -10.05
C TYR A 42 6.38 5.84 -11.06
N TYR A 43 6.15 6.14 -12.34
CA TYR A 43 6.24 5.16 -13.42
C TYR A 43 7.21 5.65 -14.48
N LYS A 44 8.14 4.77 -14.88
CA LYS A 44 9.14 5.06 -15.90
C LYS A 44 9.00 4.11 -17.07
N VAL A 45 9.05 4.64 -18.29
CA VAL A 45 9.13 3.84 -19.51
C VAL A 45 10.60 3.54 -19.80
N LEU A 46 10.94 2.27 -19.97
CA LEU A 46 12.27 1.79 -20.28
C LEU A 46 12.23 0.96 -21.56
N THR A 47 13.20 1.17 -22.44
CA THR A 47 13.38 0.34 -23.63
C THR A 47 14.23 -0.88 -23.26
N VAL A 48 13.74 -2.08 -23.59
CA VAL A 48 14.44 -3.34 -23.37
C VAL A 48 15.56 -3.47 -24.41
N HIS A 49 16.76 -3.82 -23.97
CA HIS A 49 17.90 -4.05 -24.85
C HIS A 49 18.24 -5.54 -24.98
N ALA A 50 19.06 -5.89 -25.97
CA ALA A 50 19.49 -7.26 -26.18
C ALA A 50 20.28 -7.78 -24.97
N GLY A 51 19.83 -8.88 -24.38
CA GLY A 51 20.42 -9.48 -23.18
C GLY A 51 19.76 -9.04 -21.86
N ASP A 52 18.84 -8.08 -21.90
CA ASP A 52 18.05 -7.73 -20.73
C ASP A 52 17.04 -8.84 -20.39
N ASN A 53 16.74 -8.97 -19.11
CA ASN A 53 15.62 -9.75 -18.60
C ASN A 53 14.86 -8.92 -17.55
N LEU A 54 13.59 -9.25 -17.33
CA LEU A 54 12.72 -8.42 -16.49
C LEU A 54 13.26 -8.30 -15.07
N THR A 55 13.76 -9.40 -14.50
CA THR A 55 14.36 -9.46 -13.16
C THR A 55 15.54 -8.49 -13.03
N GLY A 56 16.43 -8.44 -14.02
CA GLY A 56 17.59 -7.55 -14.03
C GLY A 56 17.26 -6.08 -14.25
N ILE A 57 16.15 -5.77 -14.92
CA ILE A 57 15.62 -4.41 -15.00
C ILE A 57 14.97 -4.02 -13.67
N ALA A 58 14.08 -4.88 -13.15
CA ALA A 58 13.34 -4.65 -11.92
C ALA A 58 14.25 -4.48 -10.71
N SER A 59 15.33 -5.26 -10.59
CA SER A 59 16.26 -5.15 -9.46
C SER A 59 16.89 -3.76 -9.32
N LYS A 60 16.96 -2.97 -10.40
CA LYS A 60 17.49 -1.59 -10.39
C LYS A 60 16.52 -0.57 -9.79
N TYR A 61 15.23 -0.91 -9.69
CA TYR A 61 14.15 -0.01 -9.26
C TYR A 61 13.35 -0.55 -8.08
N TYR A 62 13.71 -1.72 -7.56
CA TYR A 62 13.10 -2.32 -6.38
C TYR A 62 13.41 -1.50 -5.12
N ASP A 63 12.38 -1.18 -4.35
CA ASP A 63 12.49 -0.57 -3.03
C ASP A 63 12.02 -1.59 -1.97
N SER A 64 12.94 -2.04 -1.11
CA SER A 64 12.65 -3.04 -0.07
C SER A 64 11.79 -2.50 1.06
N ASP A 65 11.68 -1.18 1.22
CA ASP A 65 10.83 -0.56 2.23
C ASP A 65 9.35 -0.56 1.80
N GLU A 66 9.11 -0.59 0.49
CA GLU A 66 7.77 -0.48 -0.12
C GLU A 66 7.21 -1.83 -0.60
N TYR A 67 8.08 -2.84 -0.71
CA TYR A 67 7.69 -4.20 -1.12
C TYR A 67 8.25 -5.25 -0.17
N ASP A 68 7.36 -6.09 0.35
CA ASP A 68 7.71 -7.23 1.20
C ASP A 68 8.56 -8.29 0.47
N LYS A 69 8.30 -8.48 -0.83
CA LYS A 69 8.92 -9.53 -1.66
C LYS A 69 9.16 -9.04 -3.08
N PHE A 70 10.31 -9.41 -3.64
CA PHE A 70 10.68 -9.07 -5.01
C PHE A 70 9.70 -9.64 -6.04
N GLU A 71 9.14 -10.82 -5.79
CA GLU A 71 8.14 -11.46 -6.66
C GLU A 71 6.85 -10.66 -6.76
N ALA A 72 6.44 -9.98 -5.67
CA ALA A 72 5.26 -9.12 -5.69
C ALA A 72 5.49 -7.91 -6.62
N TYR A 73 6.69 -7.35 -6.61
CA TYR A 73 7.08 -6.27 -7.49
C TYR A 73 7.17 -6.72 -8.96
N ILE A 74 7.76 -7.88 -9.25
CA ILE A 74 7.77 -8.47 -10.60
C ILE A 74 6.34 -8.69 -11.10
N SER A 75 5.44 -9.22 -10.26
CA SER A 75 4.03 -9.43 -10.59
C SER A 75 3.32 -8.12 -10.95
N GLU A 76 3.58 -7.04 -10.21
CA GLU A 76 3.04 -5.70 -10.54
C GLU A 76 3.55 -5.23 -11.92
N ILE A 77 4.85 -5.34 -12.19
CA ILE A 77 5.41 -4.96 -13.50
C ILE A 77 4.77 -5.78 -14.63
N CYS A 78 4.61 -7.09 -14.45
CA CYS A 78 3.94 -7.94 -15.42
C CYS A 78 2.49 -7.51 -15.66
N SER A 79 1.75 -7.18 -14.59
CA SER A 79 0.36 -6.72 -14.66
C SER A 79 0.23 -5.42 -15.45
N ILE A 80 1.06 -4.43 -15.15
CA ILE A 80 1.05 -3.10 -15.81
C ILE A 80 1.32 -3.24 -17.31
N ASN A 81 2.29 -4.08 -17.67
CA ASN A 81 2.72 -4.28 -19.05
C ASN A 81 1.93 -5.36 -19.80
N LYS A 82 0.92 -5.96 -19.15
CA LYS A 82 0.12 -7.09 -19.69
C LYS A 82 1.00 -8.25 -20.17
N LEU A 83 2.09 -8.50 -19.46
CA LEU A 83 2.99 -9.62 -19.74
C LEU A 83 2.38 -10.90 -19.16
N SER A 84 2.35 -11.95 -19.97
CA SER A 84 1.89 -13.28 -19.51
C SER A 84 2.87 -13.94 -18.56
N ASP A 85 4.17 -13.64 -18.68
CA ASP A 85 5.24 -14.13 -17.83
C ASP A 85 6.44 -13.16 -17.86
N ALA A 86 7.26 -13.17 -16.82
CA ALA A 86 8.43 -12.30 -16.67
C ALA A 86 9.53 -12.52 -17.75
N ASN A 87 9.54 -13.69 -18.41
CA ASN A 87 10.54 -14.04 -19.42
C ASN A 87 10.15 -13.65 -20.86
N VAL A 88 8.99 -13.00 -21.05
CA VAL A 88 8.44 -12.77 -22.40
C VAL A 88 8.92 -11.47 -23.05
N ILE A 89 9.65 -10.62 -22.31
CA ILE A 89 10.10 -9.33 -22.82
C ILE A 89 11.09 -9.47 -23.98
N LYS A 90 11.01 -8.56 -24.97
CA LYS A 90 11.86 -8.57 -26.16
C LYS A 90 12.62 -7.26 -26.33
N ALA A 91 13.82 -7.36 -26.89
CA ALA A 91 14.61 -6.19 -27.23
C ALA A 91 13.83 -5.26 -28.18
N GLY A 92 13.85 -3.95 -27.88
CA GLY A 92 13.10 -2.92 -28.58
C GLY A 92 11.70 -2.65 -28.02
N GLU A 93 11.18 -3.49 -27.12
CA GLU A 93 9.92 -3.21 -26.42
C GLU A 93 10.12 -2.13 -25.35
N ASN A 94 9.06 -1.36 -25.12
CA ASN A 94 9.01 -0.42 -24.02
C ASN A 94 8.20 -1.05 -22.87
N ILE A 95 8.80 -1.10 -21.69
CA ILE A 95 8.15 -1.57 -20.48
C ILE A 95 8.03 -0.43 -19.46
N ILE A 96 6.92 -0.42 -18.74
CA ILE A 96 6.62 0.51 -17.65
C ILE A 96 7.08 -0.12 -16.35
N VAL A 97 7.94 0.56 -15.60
CA VAL A 97 8.47 0.09 -14.32
C VAL A 97 8.11 1.09 -13.23
N PRO A 98 7.43 0.66 -12.14
CA PRO A 98 7.21 1.50 -10.97
C PRO A 98 8.52 1.74 -10.23
N TYR A 99 8.75 2.94 -9.71
CA TYR A 99 9.86 3.25 -8.81
C TYR A 99 9.42 4.27 -7.77
N TYR A 100 10.09 4.28 -6.62
CA TYR A 100 9.81 5.24 -5.56
C TYR A 100 10.88 6.32 -5.53
N ALA A 101 10.45 7.56 -5.34
CA ALA A 101 11.31 8.70 -5.14
C ALA A 101 10.66 9.71 -4.20
N ASP A 102 11.46 10.56 -3.59
CA ASP A 102 10.98 11.62 -2.70
C ASP A 102 10.04 12.57 -3.46
N TYR A 103 8.99 13.04 -2.78
CA TYR A 103 8.14 14.10 -3.30
C TYR A 103 8.92 15.43 -3.32
N HIS A 104 9.13 16.00 -4.51
CA HIS A 104 9.79 17.29 -4.72
C HIS A 104 8.79 18.43 -4.94
#